data_AF-R6Q6L2-F1
#
_entry.id   AF-R6Q6L2-F1
#
_cell.length_a   1.000
_cell.length_b   1.000
_cell.length_c   1.000
_cell.angle_alpha   90.00
_cell.angle_beta   90.00
_cell.angle_gamma   90.00
#
_symmetry.space_group_name_H-M   'P 1'
#
loop_
_entity.id
_entity.type
_entity.pdbx_description
1 polymer ?
#
loop_
_entity_poly.entity_id
_entity_poly.type
_entity_poly.pdbx_seq_one_letter_code
_entity_poly.pdbx_strand_id
1 'polypeptide(L)'
;MKESEFIKNAQKGDKNAFCELYELYKNRLYRYAYYKLSSEADAEDAVMDCVLCAWQGIKQLKKAEAFPAWIFKILRSSCAKYIDYQAKSRVNSSLAEMQNDASLSYCHSDLSLELKQALDKLQSDEKDIVLLCLVAGFTSKECSKIVGIKPSGVRSKLSRSLAKMRNYLE
;
A
#
# COMPACT_ATOMS: atom_id res chain seq x y z
N MET A 1 -7.23 17.04 -18.87
CA MET A 1 -6.37 17.84 -17.97
C MET A 1 -5.11 17.04 -17.65
N LYS A 2 -3.98 17.71 -17.37
CA LYS A 2 -2.76 17.02 -16.90
C LYS A 2 -2.89 16.72 -15.41
N GLU A 3 -2.23 15.67 -14.92
CA GLU A 3 -2.23 15.30 -13.48
C GLU A 3 -1.95 16.49 -12.56
N SER A 4 -0.95 17.32 -12.91
CA SER A 4 -0.59 18.53 -12.16
C SER A 4 -1.73 19.55 -12.01
N GLU A 5 -2.66 19.57 -12.96
CA GLU A 5 -3.80 20.47 -12.99
C GLU A 5 -4.91 19.99 -12.06
N PHE A 6 -5.21 18.68 -12.09
CA PHE A 6 -6.12 18.06 -11.12
C PHE A 6 -5.66 18.30 -9.69
N ILE A 7 -4.36 18.15 -9.42
CA ILE A 7 -3.79 18.43 -8.09
C ILE A 7 -4.01 19.89 -7.69
N LYS A 8 -3.69 20.85 -8.58
CA LYS A 8 -3.85 22.28 -8.28
C LYS A 8 -5.31 22.68 -8.04
N ASN A 9 -6.25 22.09 -8.78
CA ASN A 9 -7.67 22.37 -8.60
C ASN A 9 -8.21 21.73 -7.32
N ALA A 10 -7.81 20.49 -7.03
CA ALA A 10 -8.15 19.82 -5.77
C ALA A 10 -7.62 20.60 -4.55
N GLN A 11 -6.42 21.19 -4.64
CA GLN A 11 -5.89 22.10 -3.62
C GLN A 11 -6.75 23.34 -3.36
N LYS A 12 -7.48 23.81 -4.37
CA LYS A 12 -8.43 24.93 -4.25
C LYS A 12 -9.80 24.49 -3.73
N GLY A 13 -10.01 23.19 -3.48
CA GLY A 13 -11.26 22.63 -2.99
C GLY A 13 -12.19 22.07 -4.08
N ASP A 14 -11.71 21.92 -5.31
CA ASP A 14 -12.46 21.24 -6.38
C ASP A 14 -12.52 19.73 -6.11
N LYS A 15 -13.71 19.26 -5.72
CA LYS A 15 -13.96 17.84 -5.43
C LYS A 15 -13.86 16.97 -6.67
N ASN A 16 -14.34 17.45 -7.82
CA ASN A 16 -14.33 16.67 -9.05
C ASN A 16 -12.89 16.45 -9.52
N ALA A 17 -12.05 17.48 -9.43
CA ALA A 17 -10.62 17.35 -9.73
C ALA A 17 -9.92 16.31 -8.83
N PHE A 18 -10.34 16.18 -7.57
CA PHE A 18 -9.81 15.15 -6.68
C PHE A 18 -10.32 13.74 -7.02
N CYS A 19 -11.60 13.60 -7.41
CA CYS A 19 -12.12 12.32 -7.89
C CYS A 19 -11.38 11.84 -9.14
N GLU A 20 -11.16 12.72 -10.11
CA GLU A 20 -10.36 12.42 -11.31
C GLU A 20 -8.92 12.03 -10.94
N LEU A 21 -8.33 12.72 -9.96
CA LEU A 21 -7.01 12.35 -9.45
C LEU A 21 -7.03 10.97 -8.77
N TYR A 22 -8.05 10.65 -7.98
CA TYR A 22 -8.19 9.34 -7.35
C TYR A 22 -8.33 8.22 -8.38
N GLU A 23 -9.10 8.42 -9.43
CA GLU A 23 -9.28 7.45 -10.52
C GLU A 23 -7.94 7.01 -11.16
N LEU A 24 -6.96 7.92 -11.26
CA LEU A 24 -5.62 7.61 -11.75
C LEU A 24 -4.82 6.68 -10.83
N TYR A 25 -5.12 6.69 -9.53
CA TYR A 25 -4.36 5.99 -8.50
C TYR A 25 -5.09 4.79 -7.89
N LYS A 26 -6.41 4.70 -8.01
CA LYS A 26 -7.27 3.72 -7.31
C LYS A 26 -6.75 2.28 -7.40
N ASN A 27 -6.39 1.84 -8.61
CA ASN A 27 -5.93 0.48 -8.85
C ASN A 27 -4.57 0.19 -8.20
N ARG A 28 -3.65 1.16 -8.20
CA ARG A 28 -2.32 1.02 -7.60
C ARG A 28 -2.42 1.07 -6.07
N LEU A 29 -3.28 1.93 -5.53
CA LEU A 29 -3.55 2.02 -4.09
C LEU A 29 -4.17 0.72 -3.58
N TYR A 30 -5.24 0.25 -4.23
CA TYR A 30 -5.92 -1.00 -3.84
C TYR A 30 -4.97 -2.20 -3.91
N ARG A 31 -4.26 -2.40 -5.03
CA ARG A 31 -3.33 -3.54 -5.15
C ARG A 31 -2.23 -3.50 -4.09
N TYR A 32 -1.70 -2.32 -3.79
CA TYR A 32 -0.72 -2.16 -2.72
C TYR A 32 -1.32 -2.59 -1.38
N ALA A 33 -2.49 -2.05 -1.00
CA ALA A 33 -3.14 -2.35 0.27
C ALA A 33 -3.53 -3.83 0.38
N TYR A 34 -4.11 -4.39 -0.68
CA TYR A 34 -4.52 -5.78 -0.77
C TYR A 34 -3.35 -6.73 -0.55
N TYR A 35 -2.24 -6.54 -1.25
CA TYR A 35 -1.06 -7.38 -1.03
C TYR A 35 -0.39 -7.11 0.31
N LYS A 36 -0.49 -5.89 0.86
CA LYS A 36 0.08 -5.54 2.17
C LYS A 36 -0.67 -6.23 3.31
N LEU A 37 -2.00 -6.21 3.27
CA LEU A 37 -2.91 -6.63 4.35
C LEU A 37 -3.43 -8.06 4.18
N SER A 38 -3.36 -8.62 2.97
CA SER A 38 -3.87 -9.97 2.65
C SER A 38 -5.37 -10.16 2.94
N SER A 39 -6.12 -9.07 3.09
CA SER A 39 -7.56 -9.00 3.37
C SER A 39 -8.20 -7.98 2.43
N GLU A 40 -9.29 -8.36 1.76
CA GLU A 40 -10.00 -7.47 0.83
C GLU A 40 -10.68 -6.33 1.59
N ALA A 41 -11.43 -6.65 2.65
CA ALA A 41 -12.11 -5.67 3.48
C ALA A 41 -11.14 -4.65 4.09
N ASP A 42 -10.04 -5.11 4.70
CA ASP A 42 -9.06 -4.18 5.29
C ASP A 42 -8.36 -3.33 4.22
N ALA A 43 -8.20 -3.84 3.00
CA ALA A 43 -7.60 -3.11 1.90
C ALA A 43 -8.50 -1.99 1.39
N GLU A 44 -9.79 -2.26 1.22
CA GLU A 44 -10.79 -1.25 0.85
C GLU A 44 -10.86 -0.14 1.90
N ASP A 45 -10.95 -0.52 3.17
CA ASP A 45 -10.99 0.42 4.29
C ASP A 45 -9.71 1.24 4.40
N ALA A 46 -8.53 0.62 4.28
CA ALA A 46 -7.26 1.34 4.31
C ALA A 46 -7.11 2.33 3.14
N VAL A 47 -7.63 1.99 1.95
CA VAL A 47 -7.69 2.91 0.81
C VAL A 47 -8.64 4.06 1.08
N MET A 48 -9.84 3.78 1.61
CA MET A 48 -10.80 4.82 1.97
C MET A 48 -10.21 5.81 2.99
N ASP A 49 -9.60 5.31 4.06
CA ASP A 49 -8.88 6.10 5.04
C ASP A 49 -7.77 6.95 4.40
N CYS A 50 -7.01 6.35 3.49
CA CYS A 50 -5.96 7.04 2.75
C CYS A 50 -6.52 8.20 1.92
N VAL A 51 -7.62 7.97 1.20
CA VAL A 51 -8.26 8.96 0.33
C VAL A 51 -8.84 10.11 1.17
N LEU A 52 -9.48 9.81 2.30
CA LEU A 52 -9.98 10.82 3.25
C LEU A 52 -8.85 11.68 3.81
N CYS A 53 -7.78 11.06 4.29
CA CYS A 53 -6.60 11.76 4.79
C CYS A 53 -5.95 12.61 3.67
N ALA A 54 -5.88 12.07 2.45
CA ALA A 54 -5.36 12.79 1.30
C ALA A 54 -6.23 14.01 0.96
N TRP A 55 -7.56 13.89 0.94
CA TRP A 55 -8.45 15.03 0.69
C TRP A 55 -8.27 16.14 1.73
N GLN A 56 -8.18 15.78 3.02
CA GLN A 56 -7.95 16.74 4.10
C GLN A 56 -6.57 17.40 4.01
N GLY A 57 -5.55 16.65 3.59
CA GLY A 57 -4.16 17.10 3.54
C GLY A 57 -3.72 17.75 2.22
N ILE A 58 -4.47 17.61 1.12
CA ILE A 58 -3.98 17.97 -0.22
C ILE A 58 -3.61 19.45 -0.35
N LYS A 59 -4.34 20.33 0.36
CA LYS A 59 -4.06 21.77 0.41
C LYS A 59 -2.67 22.10 0.96
N GLN A 60 -2.10 21.23 1.79
CA GLN A 60 -0.78 21.40 2.41
C GLN A 60 0.35 20.82 1.55
N LEU A 61 0.03 20.15 0.43
CA LEU A 61 1.03 19.57 -0.46
C LEU A 61 1.80 20.69 -1.19
N LYS A 62 3.07 20.88 -0.82
CA LYS A 62 3.90 21.99 -1.36
C LYS A 62 4.21 21.87 -2.85
N LYS A 63 4.38 20.66 -3.37
CA LYS A 63 4.76 20.39 -4.77
C LYS A 63 3.82 19.35 -5.37
N ALA A 64 3.16 19.68 -6.47
CA ALA A 64 2.24 18.77 -7.15
C ALA A 64 2.94 17.46 -7.56
N GLU A 65 4.17 17.52 -8.04
CA GLU A 65 4.99 16.35 -8.42
C GLU A 65 5.26 15.38 -7.26
N ALA A 66 5.10 15.82 -6.01
CA ALA A 66 5.26 14.96 -4.84
C ALA A 66 4.01 14.14 -4.54
N PHE A 67 2.87 14.40 -5.20
CA PHE A 67 1.60 13.74 -4.95
C PHE A 67 1.70 12.21 -4.96
N PRO A 68 2.25 11.54 -6.00
CA PRO A 68 2.37 10.08 -5.99
C PRO A 68 3.10 9.53 -4.76
N ALA A 69 4.28 10.06 -4.43
CA ALA A 69 5.02 9.60 -3.25
C ALA A 69 4.31 9.95 -1.94
N TRP A 70 3.58 11.07 -1.90
CA TRP A 70 2.87 11.54 -0.73
C TRP A 70 1.62 10.70 -0.42
N ILE A 71 0.78 10.37 -1.42
CA ILE A 71 -0.40 9.54 -1.21
C ILE A 71 -0.01 8.11 -0.78
N PHE A 72 1.07 7.55 -1.33
CA PHE A 72 1.56 6.24 -0.89
C PHE A 72 2.17 6.24 0.52
N LYS A 73 2.69 7.36 1.02
CA LYS A 73 3.06 7.48 2.44
C LYS A 73 1.85 7.44 3.36
N ILE A 74 0.76 8.10 2.94
CA ILE A 74 -0.51 8.05 3.66
C ILE A 74 -1.02 6.62 3.66
N LEU A 75 -1.11 5.97 2.49
CA LEU A 75 -1.57 4.60 2.36
C LEU A 75 -0.74 3.62 3.21
N ARG A 76 0.59 3.72 3.18
CA ARG A 76 1.49 2.89 4.00
C ARG A 76 1.17 3.05 5.49
N SER A 77 0.94 4.28 5.94
CA SER A 77 0.55 4.57 7.32
C SER A 77 -0.84 4.01 7.65
N SER A 78 -1.81 4.13 6.73
CA SER A 78 -3.13 3.53 6.88
C SER A 78 -3.03 2.02 7.05
N CYS A 79 -2.35 1.30 6.14
CA CYS A 79 -2.15 -0.14 6.25
C CYS A 79 -1.47 -0.54 7.57
N ALA A 80 -0.49 0.23 8.06
CA ALA A 80 0.16 -0.07 9.34
C ALA A 80 -0.83 -0.07 10.52
N LYS A 81 -1.83 0.84 10.52
CA LYS A 81 -2.87 0.86 11.56
C LYS A 81 -3.71 -0.43 11.58
N TYR A 82 -4.07 -0.95 10.40
CA TYR A 82 -4.83 -2.20 10.29
C TYR A 82 -3.99 -3.41 10.72
N ILE A 83 -2.70 -3.44 10.39
CA ILE A 83 -1.77 -4.48 10.87
C ILE A 83 -1.70 -4.47 12.40
N ASP A 84 -1.55 -3.29 13.01
CA ASP A 84 -1.52 -3.16 14.48
C ASP A 84 -2.84 -3.57 15.12
N TYR A 85 -3.97 -3.22 14.49
CA TYR A 85 -5.31 -3.62 14.95
C TYR A 85 -5.49 -5.14 14.89
N GLN A 86 -5.15 -5.77 13.77
CA GLN A 86 -5.20 -7.24 13.63
C GLN A 86 -4.30 -7.93 14.67
N ALA A 87 -3.09 -7.41 14.91
CA ALA A 87 -2.18 -7.97 15.90
C ALA A 87 -2.78 -7.90 17.33
N LYS A 88 -3.37 -6.77 17.71
CA LYS A 88 -4.04 -6.60 19.01
C LYS A 88 -5.29 -7.47 19.15
N SER A 89 -6.10 -7.57 18.09
CA SER A 89 -7.28 -8.43 18.06
C SER A 89 -6.91 -9.90 18.26
N ARG A 90 -5.82 -10.37 17.64
CA ARG A 90 -5.27 -11.73 17.83
C ARG A 90 -4.80 -11.99 19.26
N VAL A 91 -4.16 -11.02 19.90
CA VAL A 91 -3.74 -11.13 21.31
C VAL A 91 -4.96 -11.21 22.25
N ASN A 92 -6.01 -10.42 21.97
CA ASN A 92 -7.23 -10.44 22.77
C ASN A 92 -8.07 -11.70 22.55
N SER A 93 -8.11 -12.24 21.33
CA SER A 93 -8.78 -13.51 21.01
C SER A 93 -7.95 -14.74 21.41
N SER A 94 -6.64 -14.63 21.61
CA SER A 94 -5.84 -15.67 22.26
C SER A 94 -6.26 -15.95 23.72
N LEU A 95 -7.05 -15.07 24.35
CA LEU A 95 -7.67 -15.30 25.67
C LEU A 95 -9.08 -15.90 25.58
N ALA A 96 -9.66 -15.99 24.37
CA ALA A 96 -10.99 -16.51 24.09
C ALA A 96 -10.91 -17.43 22.86
N GLU A 97 -10.53 -18.69 23.12
CA GLU A 97 -10.44 -19.86 22.25
C GLU A 97 -10.66 -19.72 20.72
N MET A 98 -9.72 -20.35 20.01
CA MET A 98 -9.67 -20.69 18.59
C MET A 98 -11.04 -20.91 17.93
N GLN A 99 -11.54 -19.91 17.19
CA GLN A 99 -12.52 -20.15 16.12
C GLN A 99 -12.09 -19.46 14.84
N ASN A 100 -11.62 -20.33 13.95
CA ASN A 100 -11.60 -20.28 12.51
C ASN A 100 -12.40 -19.13 11.88
N ASP A 101 -11.70 -18.23 11.17
CA ASP A 101 -12.32 -17.42 10.12
C ASP A 101 -11.49 -17.54 8.83
N ALA A 102 -11.45 -18.76 8.30
CA ALA A 102 -11.14 -19.00 6.91
C ALA A 102 -12.41 -18.77 6.07
N SER A 103 -12.91 -17.53 6.04
CA SER A 103 -13.98 -17.13 5.12
C SER A 103 -13.60 -15.87 4.35
N LEU A 104 -12.68 -16.02 3.39
CA LEU A 104 -12.42 -14.98 2.39
C LEU A 104 -12.41 -15.57 0.99
N SER A 105 -13.55 -15.36 0.31
CA SER A 105 -13.72 -15.18 -1.14
C SER A 105 -12.83 -16.04 -2.05
N TYR A 106 -13.38 -17.20 -2.42
CA TYR A 106 -12.86 -18.11 -3.44
C TYR A 106 -13.05 -17.52 -4.85
N CYS A 107 -12.20 -16.57 -5.26
CA CYS A 107 -12.01 -16.22 -6.67
C CYS A 107 -10.69 -15.49 -6.91
N HIS A 108 -9.60 -16.06 -6.40
CA HIS A 108 -8.26 -15.59 -6.64
C HIS A 108 -7.49 -16.75 -7.25
N SER A 109 -7.16 -16.63 -8.55
CA SER A 109 -6.37 -17.63 -9.30
C SER A 109 -5.20 -18.12 -8.46
N ASP A 110 -4.87 -19.42 -8.50
CA ASP A 110 -3.81 -20.05 -7.69
C ASP A 110 -2.51 -19.22 -7.61
N LEU A 111 -2.13 -18.60 -8.72
CA LEU A 111 -0.99 -17.68 -8.85
C LEU A 111 -1.00 -16.50 -7.85
N SER A 112 -2.17 -15.97 -7.52
CA SER A 112 -2.32 -14.84 -6.59
C SER A 112 -2.23 -15.27 -5.12
N LEU A 113 -2.54 -16.53 -4.80
CA LEU A 113 -2.36 -17.09 -3.47
C LEU A 113 -0.88 -17.38 -3.19
N GLU A 114 -0.18 -18.03 -4.13
CA GLU A 114 1.26 -18.29 -4.02
C GLU A 114 2.06 -16.98 -3.85
N LEU A 115 1.72 -15.95 -4.64
CA LEU A 115 2.34 -14.63 -4.52
C LEU A 115 2.12 -14.00 -3.14
N LYS A 116 0.90 -14.08 -2.58
CA LYS A 116 0.62 -13.60 -1.22
C LYS A 116 1.48 -14.32 -0.20
N GLN A 117 1.54 -15.65 -0.27
CA GLN A 117 2.34 -16.45 0.66
C GLN A 117 3.83 -16.13 0.57
N ALA A 118 4.36 -15.92 -0.64
CA ALA A 118 5.74 -15.50 -0.85
C ALA A 118 6.01 -14.11 -0.24
N LEU A 119 5.08 -13.17 -0.41
CA LEU A 119 5.18 -11.84 0.19
C LEU A 119 5.10 -11.87 1.72
N ASP A 120 4.34 -12.80 2.31
CA ASP A 120 4.22 -12.95 3.77
C ASP A 120 5.49 -13.53 4.42
N LYS A 121 6.43 -14.05 3.63
CA LYS A 121 7.78 -14.40 4.12
C LYS A 121 8.67 -13.17 4.30
N LEU A 122 8.31 -12.02 3.76
CA LEU A 122 9.10 -10.79 3.86
C LEU A 122 8.83 -10.06 5.17
N GLN A 123 9.85 -9.38 5.71
CA GLN A 123 9.62 -8.41 6.77
C GLN A 123 8.77 -7.23 6.26
N SER A 124 8.09 -6.52 7.15
CA SER A 124 7.17 -5.43 6.76
C SER A 124 7.80 -4.40 5.82
N ASP A 125 9.03 -3.96 6.11
CA ASP A 125 9.78 -3.01 5.27
C ASP A 125 10.24 -3.61 3.93
N GLU A 126 10.56 -4.90 3.91
CA GLU A 126 10.93 -5.62 2.68
C GLU A 126 9.72 -5.72 1.75
N LYS A 127 8.56 -6.07 2.32
CA LYS A 127 7.27 -6.13 1.63
C LYS A 127 6.89 -4.75 1.07
N ASP A 128 7.05 -3.68 1.86
CA ASP A 128 6.79 -2.31 1.37
C ASP A 128 7.64 -1.96 0.15
N ILE A 129 8.94 -2.27 0.16
CA ILE A 129 9.83 -1.95 -0.97
C ILE A 129 9.43 -2.73 -2.22
N VAL A 130 9.11 -4.02 -2.08
CA VAL A 130 8.65 -4.86 -3.20
C VAL A 130 7.35 -4.29 -3.78
N LEU A 131 6.36 -4.00 -2.94
CA LEU A 131 5.07 -3.47 -3.37
C LEU A 131 5.20 -2.08 -3.99
N LEU A 132 6.00 -1.18 -3.41
CA LEU A 132 6.22 0.15 -3.99
C LEU A 132 6.89 0.08 -5.36
N CYS A 133 7.90 -0.78 -5.53
CA CYS A 133 8.63 -0.84 -6.80
C CYS A 133 7.87 -1.60 -7.89
N LEU A 134 7.27 -2.75 -7.56
CA LEU A 134 6.69 -3.67 -8.56
C LEU A 134 5.19 -3.49 -8.76
N VAL A 135 4.44 -3.18 -7.69
CA VAL A 135 2.98 -3.02 -7.77
C VAL A 135 2.62 -1.56 -8.02
N ALA A 136 3.22 -0.65 -7.26
CA ALA A 136 3.01 0.77 -7.43
C ALA A 136 3.91 1.39 -8.50
N GLY A 137 4.92 0.68 -9.03
CA GLY A 137 5.73 1.15 -10.17
C GLY A 137 6.70 2.29 -9.86
N PHE A 138 7.08 2.49 -8.59
CA PHE A 138 8.04 3.51 -8.23
C PHE A 138 9.48 3.11 -8.59
N THR A 139 10.24 4.08 -9.10
CA THR A 139 11.69 3.92 -9.22
C THR A 139 12.34 3.84 -7.84
N SER A 140 13.56 3.31 -7.77
CA SER A 140 14.31 3.27 -6.50
C SER A 140 14.52 4.67 -5.89
N LYS A 141 14.60 5.72 -6.73
CA LYS A 141 14.69 7.11 -6.27
C LYS A 141 13.38 7.59 -5.64
N GLU A 142 12.23 7.24 -6.20
CA GLU A 142 10.94 7.66 -5.63
C GLU A 142 10.58 6.84 -4.40
N CYS A 143 10.78 5.52 -4.47
CA CYS A 143 10.59 4.62 -3.32
C CYS A 143 11.44 5.09 -2.12
N SER A 144 12.68 5.54 -2.35
CA SER A 144 13.54 6.12 -1.29
C SER A 144 12.88 7.27 -0.52
N LYS A 145 12.10 8.11 -1.21
CA LYS A 145 11.39 9.22 -0.60
C LYS A 145 10.24 8.75 0.28
N ILE A 146 9.67 7.57 0.00
CA ILE A 146 8.54 6.96 0.71
C ILE A 146 9.05 6.21 1.95
N VAL A 147 10.05 5.33 1.78
CA VAL A 147 10.54 4.44 2.85
C VAL A 147 11.63 5.06 3.73
N GLY A 148 12.31 6.12 3.29
CA GLY A 148 13.29 6.85 4.11
C GLY A 148 14.71 6.27 4.12
N ILE A 149 15.08 5.43 3.14
CA ILE A 149 16.45 4.90 2.97
C ILE A 149 17.05 5.35 1.64
N LYS A 150 18.39 5.29 1.47
CA LYS A 150 19.06 5.70 0.22
C LYS A 150 18.59 4.86 -0.99
N PRO A 151 18.56 5.41 -2.23
CA PRO A 151 18.19 4.65 -3.43
C PRO A 151 19.02 3.38 -3.67
N SER A 152 20.30 3.38 -3.29
CA SER A 152 21.14 2.16 -3.29
C SER A 152 20.61 1.11 -2.33
N GLY A 153 20.23 1.51 -1.11
CA GLY A 153 19.61 0.64 -0.12
C GLY A 153 18.28 0.06 -0.58
N VAL A 154 17.45 0.84 -1.29
CA VAL A 154 16.20 0.34 -1.92
C VAL A 154 16.52 -0.78 -2.90
N ARG A 155 17.48 -0.58 -3.82
CA ARG A 155 17.87 -1.60 -4.81
C ARG A 155 18.41 -2.88 -4.16
N SER A 156 19.31 -2.74 -3.19
CA SER A 156 19.89 -3.87 -2.48
C SER A 156 18.87 -4.63 -1.64
N LYS A 157 17.90 -3.94 -1.02
CA LYS A 157 16.83 -4.59 -0.26
C LYS A 157 15.83 -5.26 -1.21
N LEU A 158 15.41 -4.60 -2.29
CA LEU A 158 14.55 -5.18 -3.33
C LEU A 158 15.14 -6.48 -3.89
N SER A 159 16.41 -6.47 -4.30
CA SER A 159 17.08 -7.65 -4.83
C SER A 159 17.07 -8.83 -3.85
N ARG A 160 17.39 -8.58 -2.57
CA ARG A 160 17.37 -9.62 -1.52
C ARG A 160 15.95 -10.13 -1.23
N SER A 161 14.96 -9.23 -1.19
CA SER A 161 13.56 -9.61 -1.02
C SER A 161 13.07 -10.51 -2.17
N LEU A 162 13.43 -10.19 -3.41
CA LEU A 162 13.06 -11.01 -4.57
C LEU A 162 13.74 -12.38 -4.57
N ALA A 163 15.00 -12.46 -4.14
CA ALA A 163 15.67 -13.76 -3.96
C ALA A 163 14.98 -14.60 -2.87
N LYS A 164 14.56 -13.98 -1.77
CA LYS A 164 13.82 -14.64 -0.69
C LYS A 164 12.45 -15.16 -1.16
N MET A 165 11.73 -14.38 -1.97
CA MET A 165 10.47 -14.82 -2.57
C MET A 165 10.69 -15.97 -3.55
N ARG A 166 11.73 -15.90 -4.38
CA ARG A 166 12.08 -16.98 -5.33
C ARG A 166 12.32 -18.31 -4.62
N ASN A 167 13.14 -18.31 -3.57
CA ASN A 167 13.42 -19.53 -2.80
C ASN A 167 12.19 -20.16 -2.12
N TYR A 168 11.08 -19.42 -2.01
CA TYR A 168 9.81 -19.96 -1.50
C TYR A 168 8.92 -20.53 -2.62
N LEU A 169 9.09 -20.05 -3.85
CA LEU A 169 8.31 -20.46 -5.02
C LEU A 169 8.97 -21.61 -5.80
N GLU A 170 10.24 -21.89 -5.55
CA GLU A 170 11.00 -23.06 -6.05
C GLU A 170 10.90 -24.23 -5.07
#